data_AF-A0A511W591-F1
#
_entry.id   AF-A0A511W591-F1
#
_cell.length_a   1.000
_cell.length_b   1.000
_cell.length_c   1.000
_cell.angle_alpha   90.00
_cell.angle_beta   90.00
_cell.angle_gamma   90.00
#
_symmetry.space_group_name_H-M   'P 1'
#
loop_
_entity.id
_entity.type
_entity.pdbx_description
1 polymer ?
#
loop_
_entity_poly.entity_id
_entity_poly.type
_entity_poly.pdbx_seq_one_letter_code
_entity_poly.pdbx_strand_id
1 'polypeptide(L)'
;MDNLGFLERILKFHVEIVSLGDKMKNLDEIIKSSKDDIENVGDFLPYIGSLFRAFKMKQFNKRLAKNENRIKGIYSVIPSESFEYFGIKIGTSVIQNILLDDEDEKTEYLLLGFENTVRNGFTDYDVTLLYFDLICELRSADLKRLVDLSHRNGQAPLVPIEDSSEQTFLSYIDRKLENKNLILRERTWGGLGGEYVENTDLSTVKITDLGNKLLDFISY
;
A
#
# COMPACT_ATOMS: atom_id res chain seq x y z
N MET A 1 -8.08 34.27 -8.40
CA MET A 1 -7.00 34.60 -7.47
C MET A 1 -5.97 33.47 -7.58
N ASP A 2 -4.75 33.82 -7.97
CA ASP A 2 -3.50 33.03 -8.15
C ASP A 2 -3.50 31.65 -8.84
N ASN A 3 -3.88 31.62 -10.12
CA ASN A 3 -3.51 30.52 -11.04
C ASN A 3 -1.99 30.40 -11.27
N LEU A 4 -1.21 31.47 -11.03
CA LEU A 4 0.24 31.46 -11.19
C LEU A 4 0.95 30.64 -10.10
N GLY A 5 0.51 30.72 -8.84
CA GLY A 5 1.09 29.94 -7.75
C GLY A 5 0.77 28.44 -7.84
N PHE A 6 -0.38 28.09 -8.41
CA PHE A 6 -0.76 26.69 -8.67
C PHE A 6 0.11 26.06 -9.77
N LEU A 7 0.30 26.78 -10.88
CA LEU A 7 1.19 26.35 -11.96
C LEU A 7 2.64 26.26 -11.51
N GLU A 8 3.13 27.19 -10.67
CA GLU A 8 4.48 27.12 -10.09
C GLU A 8 4.67 25.90 -9.19
N ARG A 9 3.69 25.52 -8.37
CA ARG A 9 3.79 24.33 -7.50
C ARG A 9 3.76 23.04 -8.31
N ILE A 10 2.91 22.95 -9.34
CA ILE A 10 2.90 21.83 -10.29
C ILE A 10 4.20 21.77 -11.08
N LEU A 11 4.70 22.90 -11.55
CA LEU A 11 5.99 22.99 -12.25
C LEU A 11 7.14 22.60 -11.34
N LYS A 12 7.14 23.00 -10.07
CA LYS A 12 8.18 22.64 -9.11
C LYS A 12 8.17 21.14 -8.81
N PHE A 13 6.98 20.56 -8.60
CA PHE A 13 6.82 19.12 -8.41
C PHE A 13 7.18 18.33 -9.68
N HIS A 14 6.80 18.82 -10.86
CA HIS A 14 7.16 18.23 -12.15
C HIS A 14 8.66 18.35 -12.44
N VAL A 15 9.29 19.48 -12.11
CA VAL A 15 10.74 19.68 -12.21
C VAL A 15 11.49 18.79 -11.21
N GLU A 16 10.97 18.57 -10.01
CA GLU A 16 11.54 17.61 -9.07
C GLU A 16 11.43 16.16 -9.60
N ILE A 17 10.29 15.79 -10.21
CA ILE A 17 10.11 14.48 -10.86
C ILE A 17 11.01 14.32 -12.09
N VAL A 18 11.15 15.36 -12.93
CA VAL A 18 12.02 15.35 -14.12
C VAL A 18 13.50 15.37 -13.71
N SER A 19 13.86 16.12 -12.67
CA SER A 19 15.19 16.12 -12.04
C SER A 19 15.56 14.74 -11.50
N LEU A 20 14.59 14.04 -10.89
CA LEU A 20 14.75 12.64 -10.50
C LEU A 20 14.96 11.75 -11.74
N GLY A 21 14.23 12.01 -12.83
CA GLY A 21 14.40 11.35 -14.14
C GLY A 21 15.79 11.51 -14.77
N ASP A 22 16.38 12.71 -14.76
CA ASP A 22 17.73 12.93 -15.31
C ASP A 22 18.82 12.38 -14.38
N LYS A 23 18.60 12.38 -13.05
CA LYS A 23 19.46 11.64 -12.11
C LYS A 23 19.45 10.12 -12.36
N MET A 24 18.40 9.57 -12.98
CA MET A 24 18.33 8.15 -13.35
C MET A 24 19.21 7.78 -14.54
N LYS A 25 19.40 8.68 -15.52
CA LYS A 25 20.31 8.42 -16.66
C LYS A 25 21.76 8.23 -16.19
N ASN A 26 22.18 9.06 -15.24
CA ASN A 26 23.49 8.93 -14.60
C ASN A 26 23.58 7.65 -13.75
N LEU A 27 22.47 7.20 -13.16
CA LEU A 27 22.44 5.95 -12.38
C LEU A 27 22.57 4.71 -13.28
N ASP A 28 21.97 4.72 -14.48
CA ASP A 28 22.11 3.65 -15.48
C ASP A 28 23.56 3.52 -16.00
N GLU A 29 24.30 4.62 -16.09
CA GLU A 29 25.73 4.61 -16.41
C GLU A 29 26.56 3.99 -15.28
N ILE A 30 26.26 4.33 -14.01
CA ILE A 30 26.91 3.75 -12.83
C ILE A 30 26.63 2.23 -12.72
N ILE A 31 25.40 1.80 -12.99
CA ILE A 31 25.02 0.37 -12.99
C ILE A 31 25.75 -0.40 -14.10
N LYS A 32 26.01 0.23 -15.25
CA LYS A 32 26.79 -0.37 -16.33
C LYS A 32 28.27 -0.50 -15.96
N SER A 33 28.86 0.53 -15.36
CA SER A 33 30.27 0.45 -14.92
C SER A 33 30.48 -0.57 -13.81
N SER A 34 29.52 -0.72 -12.89
CA SER A 34 29.63 -1.67 -11.76
C SER A 34 29.42 -3.14 -12.14
N LYS A 35 29.03 -3.47 -13.38
CA LYS A 35 28.86 -4.86 -13.82
C LYS A 35 30.20 -5.57 -14.08
N ASP A 36 31.24 -4.82 -14.42
CA ASP A 36 32.56 -5.37 -14.74
C ASP A 36 33.40 -5.65 -13.48
N ASP A 37 33.03 -5.06 -12.33
CA ASP A 37 33.76 -5.15 -11.05
C ASP A 37 33.24 -6.28 -10.12
N ILE A 38 32.29 -7.10 -10.56
CA ILE A 38 31.53 -8.04 -9.69
C ILE A 38 32.32 -9.30 -9.24
N GLU A 39 33.56 -9.48 -9.67
CA GLU A 39 34.32 -10.72 -9.39
C GLU A 39 35.01 -10.79 -8.02
N ASN A 40 35.01 -9.72 -7.19
CA ASN A 40 35.69 -9.73 -5.87
C ASN A 40 34.75 -9.38 -4.70
N VAL A 41 34.38 -10.40 -3.92
CA VAL A 41 33.30 -10.39 -2.90
C VAL A 41 33.62 -9.57 -1.63
N GLY A 42 34.86 -9.10 -1.43
CA GLY A 42 35.28 -8.40 -0.20
C GLY A 42 34.89 -6.92 -0.09
N ASP A 43 34.71 -6.22 -1.22
CA ASP A 43 34.51 -4.76 -1.27
C ASP A 43 33.05 -4.34 -1.56
N PHE A 44 32.10 -5.28 -1.42
CA PHE A 44 30.75 -5.18 -1.98
C PHE A 44 29.69 -4.40 -1.19
N LEU A 45 29.93 -4.09 0.10
CA LEU A 45 28.90 -3.47 0.95
C LEU A 45 28.35 -2.11 0.43
N PRO A 46 29.18 -1.18 -0.06
CA PRO A 46 28.69 0.10 -0.59
C PRO A 46 27.85 -0.06 -1.88
N TYR A 47 28.17 -1.06 -2.70
CA TYR A 47 27.56 -1.29 -4.00
C TYR A 47 26.23 -2.07 -3.92
N ILE A 48 26.06 -2.95 -2.92
CA ILE A 48 24.76 -3.57 -2.63
C ILE A 48 23.71 -2.50 -2.32
N GLY A 49 24.11 -1.47 -1.56
CA GLY A 49 23.23 -0.35 -1.22
C GLY A 49 22.85 0.53 -2.42
N SER A 50 23.71 0.68 -3.42
CA SER A 50 23.39 1.44 -4.65
C SER A 50 22.51 0.63 -5.61
N LEU A 51 22.78 -0.67 -5.76
CA LEU A 51 21.97 -1.58 -6.57
C LEU A 51 20.55 -1.75 -6.01
N PHE A 52 20.41 -1.93 -4.69
CA PHE A 52 19.10 -2.00 -4.04
C PHE A 52 18.29 -0.72 -4.24
N ARG A 53 18.94 0.45 -4.07
CA ARG A 53 18.32 1.76 -4.33
C ARG A 53 17.91 1.92 -5.80
N ALA A 54 18.76 1.50 -6.74
CA ALA A 54 18.45 1.55 -8.16
C ALA A 54 17.24 0.68 -8.52
N PHE A 55 17.19 -0.55 -8.00
CA PHE A 55 16.06 -1.46 -8.21
C PHE A 55 14.75 -0.88 -7.66
N LYS A 56 14.77 -0.43 -6.38
CA LYS A 56 13.62 0.21 -5.74
C LYS A 56 13.14 1.44 -6.53
N MET A 57 14.07 2.28 -6.97
CA MET A 57 13.75 3.47 -7.75
C MET A 57 13.17 3.10 -9.13
N LYS A 58 13.71 2.09 -9.81
CA LYS A 58 13.15 1.61 -11.08
C LYS A 58 11.72 1.09 -10.91
N GLN A 59 11.48 0.31 -9.86
CA GLN A 59 10.15 -0.22 -9.54
C GLN A 59 9.17 0.91 -9.20
N PHE A 60 9.60 1.86 -8.37
CA PHE A 60 8.85 3.07 -8.03
C PHE A 60 8.48 3.89 -9.28
N ASN A 61 9.43 4.15 -10.18
CA ASN A 61 9.16 4.90 -11.41
C ASN A 61 8.18 4.17 -12.33
N LYS A 62 8.30 2.84 -12.43
CA LYS A 62 7.32 2.03 -13.16
C LYS A 62 5.92 2.18 -12.55
N ARG A 63 5.80 2.14 -11.22
CA ARG A 63 4.53 2.33 -10.50
C ARG A 63 3.95 3.73 -10.72
N LEU A 64 4.77 4.77 -10.66
CA LEU A 64 4.36 6.15 -10.95
C LEU A 64 3.90 6.32 -12.40
N ALA A 65 4.68 5.85 -13.37
CA ALA A 65 4.34 5.95 -14.79
C ALA A 65 3.02 5.23 -15.11
N LYS A 66 2.81 4.04 -14.53
CA LYS A 66 1.55 3.30 -14.68
C LYS A 66 0.34 4.07 -14.14
N ASN A 67 0.54 4.89 -13.10
CA ASN A 67 -0.53 5.60 -12.39
C ASN A 67 -0.50 7.12 -12.58
N GLU A 68 0.27 7.63 -13.54
CA GLU A 68 0.54 9.06 -13.68
C GLU A 68 -0.75 9.87 -13.84
N ASN A 69 -1.64 9.42 -14.72
CA ASN A 69 -2.92 10.09 -14.97
C ASN A 69 -3.81 10.10 -13.73
N ARG A 70 -3.80 9.01 -12.96
CA ARG A 70 -4.58 8.92 -11.72
C ARG A 70 -4.03 9.87 -10.66
N ILE A 71 -2.72 9.88 -10.46
CA ILE A 71 -2.05 10.78 -9.52
C ILE A 71 -2.36 12.24 -9.89
N LYS A 72 -2.17 12.60 -11.17
CA LYS A 72 -2.53 13.94 -11.66
C LYS A 72 -4.01 14.28 -11.40
N GLY A 73 -4.90 13.32 -11.62
CA GLY A 73 -6.33 13.47 -11.34
C GLY A 73 -6.65 13.68 -9.87
N ILE A 74 -5.93 13.04 -8.95
CA ILE A 74 -6.09 13.29 -7.50
C ILE A 74 -5.62 14.70 -7.17
N TYR A 75 -4.43 15.10 -7.63
CA TYR A 75 -3.88 16.41 -7.35
C TYR A 75 -4.71 17.56 -7.96
N SER A 76 -5.36 17.35 -9.11
CA SER A 76 -6.16 18.38 -9.78
C SER A 76 -7.46 18.73 -9.06
N VAL A 77 -7.97 17.84 -8.21
CA VAL A 77 -9.20 18.07 -7.43
C VAL A 77 -8.92 18.63 -6.03
N ILE A 78 -7.65 18.77 -5.62
CA ILE A 78 -7.29 19.35 -4.32
C ILE A 78 -7.50 20.87 -4.35
N PRO A 79 -8.35 21.43 -3.46
CA PRO A 79 -8.51 22.87 -3.34
C PRO A 79 -7.20 23.55 -2.91
N SER A 80 -6.96 24.77 -3.39
CA SER A 80 -5.71 25.50 -3.11
C SER A 80 -5.49 25.73 -1.61
N GLU A 81 -6.58 26.00 -0.88
CA GLU A 81 -6.62 26.20 0.57
C GLU A 81 -6.26 24.94 1.37
N SER A 82 -6.44 23.74 0.79
CA SER A 82 -6.15 22.46 1.45
C SER A 82 -4.94 21.74 0.86
N PHE A 83 -4.22 22.37 -0.07
CA PHE A 83 -3.07 21.78 -0.76
C PHE A 83 -1.92 21.43 0.18
N GLU A 84 -1.69 22.24 1.21
CA GLU A 84 -0.65 21.98 2.23
C GLU A 84 -0.92 20.65 2.95
N TYR A 85 -2.18 20.40 3.29
CA TYR A 85 -2.56 19.18 3.98
C TYR A 85 -2.63 17.98 3.03
N PHE A 86 -3.46 18.04 1.99
CA PHE A 86 -3.69 16.89 1.12
C PHE A 86 -2.54 16.67 0.13
N GLY A 87 -2.08 17.72 -0.54
CA GLY A 87 -1.08 17.60 -1.60
C GLY A 87 0.32 17.34 -1.07
N ILE A 88 0.71 18.07 -0.03
CA ILE A 88 2.05 17.99 0.56
C ILE A 88 2.06 16.92 1.65
N LYS A 89 1.31 17.07 2.74
CA LYS A 89 1.43 16.17 3.90
C LYS A 89 0.99 14.72 3.57
N ILE A 90 -0.25 14.55 3.13
CA ILE A 90 -0.78 13.22 2.78
C ILE A 90 -0.12 12.68 1.51
N GLY A 91 -0.07 13.49 0.44
CA GLY A 91 0.52 13.07 -0.83
C GLY A 91 1.98 12.61 -0.69
N THR A 92 2.80 13.30 0.11
CA THR A 92 4.19 12.88 0.36
C THR A 92 4.26 11.55 1.10
N SER A 93 3.42 11.34 2.11
CA SER A 93 3.36 10.07 2.85
C SER A 93 2.97 8.91 1.91
N VAL A 94 1.97 9.10 1.06
CA VAL A 94 1.54 8.12 0.06
C VAL A 94 2.67 7.78 -0.92
N ILE A 95 3.35 8.80 -1.44
CA ILE A 95 4.46 8.61 -2.38
C ILE A 95 5.64 7.90 -1.73
N GLN A 96 5.96 8.23 -0.47
CA GLN A 96 6.99 7.53 0.31
C GLN A 96 6.62 6.05 0.48
N ASN A 97 5.37 5.75 0.80
CA ASN A 97 4.90 4.38 0.94
C ASN A 97 5.00 3.61 -0.38
N ILE A 98 4.63 4.21 -1.53
CA ILE A 98 4.78 3.59 -2.86
C ILE A 98 6.25 3.31 -3.19
N LEU A 99 7.18 4.18 -2.78
CA LEU A 99 8.62 4.01 -2.99
C LEU A 99 9.19 2.85 -2.17
N LEU A 100 8.76 2.73 -0.91
CA LEU A 100 9.32 1.76 0.03
C LEU A 100 8.71 0.37 -0.13
N ASP A 101 7.48 0.26 -0.66
CA ASP A 101 6.78 -1.02 -0.76
C ASP A 101 7.47 -2.03 -1.69
N ASP A 102 7.38 -3.32 -1.38
CA ASP A 102 7.86 -4.42 -2.21
C ASP A 102 6.80 -4.93 -3.20
N GLU A 103 5.51 -4.75 -2.89
CA GLU A 103 4.39 -5.29 -3.66
C GLU A 103 3.79 -4.24 -4.61
N ASP A 104 3.83 -4.51 -5.93
CA ASP A 104 3.31 -3.58 -6.93
C ASP A 104 1.81 -3.33 -6.75
N GLU A 105 1.06 -4.37 -6.37
CA GLU A 105 -0.38 -4.35 -6.14
C GLU A 105 -0.80 -3.37 -5.04
N LYS A 106 0.05 -3.14 -4.02
CA LYS A 106 -0.27 -2.22 -2.93
C LYS A 106 -0.33 -0.76 -3.34
N THR A 107 0.31 -0.41 -4.46
CA THR A 107 0.19 0.93 -5.06
C THR A 107 -1.27 1.30 -5.31
N GLU A 108 -2.10 0.33 -5.72
CA GLU A 108 -3.52 0.56 -6.00
C GLU A 108 -4.29 0.98 -4.75
N TYR A 109 -4.11 0.24 -3.64
CA TYR A 109 -4.78 0.55 -2.37
C TYR A 109 -4.31 1.88 -1.78
N LEU A 110 -3.02 2.20 -1.89
CA LEU A 110 -2.47 3.49 -1.45
C LEU A 110 -3.08 4.66 -2.26
N LEU A 111 -3.24 4.50 -3.57
CA LEU A 111 -3.85 5.53 -4.42
C LEU A 111 -5.36 5.65 -4.19
N LEU A 112 -6.08 4.54 -3.95
CA LEU A 112 -7.49 4.55 -3.56
C LEU A 112 -7.69 5.32 -2.23
N GLY A 113 -6.87 5.01 -1.23
CA GLY A 113 -6.88 5.71 0.05
C GLY A 113 -6.61 7.20 -0.10
N PHE A 114 -5.62 7.57 -0.91
CA PHE A 114 -5.31 8.97 -1.16
C PHE A 114 -6.46 9.70 -1.87
N GLU A 115 -7.00 9.08 -2.91
CA GLU A 115 -8.13 9.61 -3.67
C GLU A 115 -9.35 9.85 -2.77
N ASN A 116 -9.70 8.88 -1.92
CA ASN A 116 -10.82 9.03 -0.98
C ASN A 116 -10.56 10.07 0.10
N THR A 117 -9.33 10.14 0.62
CA THR A 117 -8.93 11.18 1.57
C THR A 117 -9.19 12.57 1.00
N VAL A 118 -8.81 12.78 -0.26
CA VAL A 118 -9.00 14.05 -0.96
C VAL A 118 -10.47 14.31 -1.26
N ARG A 119 -11.18 13.34 -1.86
CA ARG A 119 -12.57 13.51 -2.30
C ARG A 119 -13.55 13.70 -1.14
N ASN A 120 -13.34 12.98 -0.04
CA ASN A 120 -14.21 13.04 1.13
C ASN A 120 -13.77 14.12 2.14
N GLY A 121 -12.63 14.78 1.89
CA GLY A 121 -12.12 15.83 2.76
C GLY A 121 -11.76 15.32 4.16
N PHE A 122 -11.13 14.14 4.26
CA PHE A 122 -10.74 13.59 5.57
C PHE A 122 -9.60 14.40 6.18
N THR A 123 -9.93 15.26 7.16
CA THR A 123 -8.97 16.16 7.82
C THR A 123 -8.36 15.59 9.10
N ASP A 124 -8.86 14.46 9.60
CA ASP A 124 -8.25 13.78 10.75
C ASP A 124 -6.98 13.06 10.31
N TYR A 125 -5.85 13.70 10.61
CA TYR A 125 -4.54 13.23 10.17
C TYR A 125 -4.15 11.89 10.79
N ASP A 126 -4.40 11.72 12.08
CA ASP A 126 -3.96 10.55 12.83
C ASP A 126 -4.76 9.32 12.39
N VAL A 127 -6.07 9.50 12.16
CA VAL A 127 -6.93 8.44 11.59
C VAL A 127 -6.55 8.13 10.15
N THR A 128 -6.24 9.14 9.33
CA THR A 128 -5.80 8.93 7.94
C THR A 128 -4.48 8.17 7.88
N LEU A 129 -3.51 8.54 8.73
CA LEU A 129 -2.24 7.82 8.84
C LEU A 129 -2.45 6.38 9.30
N LEU A 130 -3.30 6.14 10.30
CA LEU A 130 -3.62 4.78 10.75
C LEU A 130 -4.06 3.90 9.58
N TYR A 131 -4.90 4.40 8.67
CA TYR A 131 -5.31 3.61 7.50
C TYR A 131 -4.18 3.35 6.52
N PHE A 132 -3.32 4.33 6.26
CA PHE A 132 -2.13 4.12 5.42
C PHE A 132 -1.14 3.13 6.05
N ASP A 133 -0.93 3.22 7.36
CA ASP A 133 -0.08 2.29 8.11
C ASP A 133 -0.64 0.86 8.02
N LEU A 134 -1.96 0.69 8.18
CA LEU A 134 -2.62 -0.60 8.00
C LEU A 134 -2.41 -1.16 6.59
N ILE A 135 -2.53 -0.33 5.54
CA ILE A 135 -2.26 -0.75 4.16
C ILE A 135 -0.80 -1.20 3.99
N CYS A 136 0.16 -0.49 4.59
CA CYS A 136 1.57 -0.81 4.50
C CYS A 136 1.94 -2.09 5.26
N GLU A 137 1.37 -2.31 6.44
CA GLU A 137 1.63 -3.47 7.29
C GLU A 137 0.96 -4.77 6.77
N LEU A 138 -0.13 -4.62 6.02
CA LEU A 138 -0.79 -5.72 5.34
C LEU A 138 -0.09 -6.03 4.02
N ARG A 139 -0.10 -7.31 3.63
CA ARG A 139 0.27 -7.71 2.27
C ARG A 139 -0.92 -7.50 1.34
N SER A 140 -0.66 -7.46 0.03
CA SER A 140 -1.74 -7.40 -0.95
C SER A 140 -2.71 -8.59 -0.82
N ALA A 141 -2.21 -9.77 -0.44
CA ALA A 141 -3.02 -10.95 -0.16
C ALA A 141 -3.92 -10.78 1.08
N ASP A 142 -3.42 -10.12 2.13
CA ASP A 142 -4.20 -9.87 3.35
C ASP A 142 -5.36 -8.90 3.06
N LEU A 143 -5.09 -7.84 2.27
CA LEU A 143 -6.10 -6.88 1.84
C LEU A 143 -7.17 -7.53 0.95
N LYS A 144 -6.76 -8.38 0.01
CA LYS A 144 -7.70 -9.15 -0.84
C LYS A 144 -8.58 -10.05 0.02
N ARG A 145 -7.98 -10.78 0.97
CA ARG A 145 -8.73 -11.63 1.90
C ARG A 145 -9.75 -10.84 2.71
N LEU A 146 -9.38 -9.64 3.19
CA LEU A 146 -10.31 -8.75 3.89
C LEU A 146 -11.49 -8.33 3.00
N VAL A 147 -11.22 -7.95 1.74
CA VAL A 147 -12.26 -7.62 0.75
C VAL A 147 -13.16 -8.83 0.49
N ASP A 148 -12.60 -10.02 0.32
CA ASP A 148 -13.36 -11.25 0.08
C ASP A 148 -14.28 -11.57 1.25
N LEU A 149 -13.77 -11.50 2.49
CA LEU A 149 -14.55 -11.71 3.71
C LEU A 149 -15.66 -10.67 3.92
N SER A 150 -15.55 -9.49 3.28
CA SER A 150 -16.56 -8.43 3.37
C SER A 150 -17.75 -8.63 2.45
N HIS A 151 -17.65 -9.51 1.44
CA HIS A 151 -18.62 -9.71 0.36
C HIS A 151 -18.92 -8.46 -0.50
N ARG A 152 -18.14 -7.38 -0.36
CA ARG A 152 -18.38 -6.11 -1.07
C ARG A 152 -17.96 -6.14 -2.54
N ASN A 153 -17.08 -7.04 -2.92
CA ASN A 153 -16.65 -7.23 -4.32
C ASN A 153 -17.61 -8.11 -5.15
N GLY A 154 -18.71 -8.58 -4.56
CA GLY A 154 -19.69 -9.46 -5.23
C GLY A 154 -19.18 -10.87 -5.51
N GLN A 155 -18.00 -11.25 -5.00
CA GLN A 155 -17.43 -12.59 -5.11
C GLN A 155 -17.63 -13.36 -3.81
N ALA A 156 -17.84 -14.67 -3.92
CA ALA A 156 -17.85 -15.55 -2.76
C ALA A 156 -16.42 -15.63 -2.18
N PRO A 157 -16.24 -15.57 -0.86
CA PRO A 157 -14.92 -15.68 -0.27
C PRO A 157 -14.28 -17.04 -0.59
N LEU A 158 -12.96 -17.05 -0.76
CA LEU A 158 -12.21 -18.30 -0.95
C LEU A 158 -12.38 -19.20 0.28
N VAL A 159 -12.91 -20.39 0.06
CA VAL A 159 -12.99 -21.46 1.07
C VAL A 159 -11.77 -22.37 0.86
N PRO A 160 -10.86 -22.50 1.85
CA PRO A 160 -9.72 -23.39 1.71
C PRO A 160 -10.16 -24.85 1.60
N ILE A 161 -9.40 -25.62 0.84
CA ILE A 161 -9.49 -27.09 0.85
C ILE A 161 -8.90 -27.59 2.19
N GLU A 162 -9.61 -28.45 2.91
CA GLU A 162 -9.14 -29.02 4.18
C GLU A 162 -7.80 -29.75 4.02
N ASP A 163 -6.93 -29.62 5.03
CA ASP A 163 -5.59 -30.20 5.13
C ASP A 163 -4.62 -29.79 4.00
N SER A 164 -4.84 -28.62 3.41
CA SER A 164 -3.98 -28.06 2.37
C SER A 164 -3.01 -26.98 2.88
N SER A 165 -1.93 -26.76 2.12
CA SER A 165 -1.05 -25.60 2.33
C SER A 165 -1.80 -24.28 2.19
N GLU A 166 -2.84 -24.25 1.35
CA GLU A 166 -3.74 -23.11 1.16
C GLU A 166 -4.53 -22.80 2.43
N GLN A 167 -5.04 -23.81 3.14
CA GLN A 167 -5.71 -23.62 4.43
C GLN A 167 -4.75 -22.99 5.46
N THR A 168 -3.52 -23.50 5.56
CA THR A 168 -2.53 -22.96 6.49
C THR A 168 -2.22 -21.49 6.17
N PHE A 169 -2.12 -21.16 4.89
CA PHE A 169 -1.90 -19.79 4.44
C PHE A 169 -3.08 -18.86 4.75
N LEU A 170 -4.32 -19.27 4.46
CA LEU A 170 -5.51 -18.47 4.76
C LEU A 170 -5.71 -18.29 6.27
N SER A 171 -5.52 -19.34 7.08
CA SER A 171 -5.58 -19.22 8.55
C SER A 171 -4.54 -18.26 9.11
N TYR A 172 -3.33 -18.23 8.52
CA TYR A 172 -2.31 -17.25 8.88
C TYR A 172 -2.75 -15.82 8.56
N ILE A 173 -3.34 -15.60 7.38
CA ILE A 173 -3.90 -14.29 7.00
C ILE A 173 -5.02 -13.88 7.96
N ASP A 174 -5.99 -14.76 8.19
CA ASP A 174 -7.15 -14.48 9.04
C ASP A 174 -6.71 -14.14 10.46
N ARG A 175 -5.74 -14.86 11.03
CA ARG A 175 -5.14 -14.53 12.33
C ARG A 175 -4.44 -13.18 12.32
N LYS A 176 -3.77 -12.82 11.22
CA LYS A 176 -3.13 -11.50 11.09
C LYS A 176 -4.18 -10.37 11.03
N LEU A 177 -5.28 -10.58 10.31
CA LEU A 177 -6.40 -9.63 10.23
C LEU A 177 -7.11 -9.49 11.60
N GLU A 178 -7.29 -10.59 12.34
CA GLU A 178 -7.84 -10.60 13.70
C GLU A 178 -6.94 -9.83 14.68
N ASN A 179 -5.62 -10.07 14.64
CA ASN A 179 -4.65 -9.36 15.49
C ASN A 179 -4.61 -7.84 15.23
N LYS A 180 -4.97 -7.41 14.02
CA LYS A 180 -5.11 -5.99 13.66
C LYS A 180 -6.50 -5.44 13.94
N ASN A 181 -7.37 -6.22 14.57
CA ASN A 181 -8.75 -5.86 14.87
C ASN A 181 -9.54 -5.47 13.61
N LEU A 182 -9.26 -6.12 12.47
CA LEU A 182 -9.98 -5.90 11.19
C LEU A 182 -11.12 -6.91 11.01
N ILE A 183 -10.98 -8.09 11.62
CA ILE A 183 -12.01 -9.13 11.67
C ILE A 183 -12.14 -9.69 13.09
N LEU A 184 -13.26 -10.32 13.37
CA LEU A 184 -13.52 -11.13 14.56
C LEU A 184 -13.85 -12.55 14.11
N ARG A 185 -13.26 -13.54 14.77
CA ARG A 185 -13.59 -14.96 14.60
C ARG A 185 -14.31 -15.45 15.84
N GLU A 186 -15.51 -16.00 15.69
CA GLU A 186 -16.17 -16.66 16.83
C GLU A 186 -15.47 -17.98 17.14
N ARG A 187 -15.02 -18.14 18.39
CA ARG A 187 -14.39 -19.38 18.86
C ARG A 187 -15.43 -20.19 19.61
N THR A 188 -15.73 -21.39 19.11
CA THR A 188 -16.54 -22.36 19.83
C THR A 188 -15.67 -23.13 20.82
N TRP A 189 -16.20 -23.33 22.03
CA TRP A 189 -15.58 -24.23 23.00
C TRP A 189 -15.76 -25.68 22.54
N GLY A 190 -14.65 -26.38 22.29
CA GLY A 190 -14.67 -27.84 22.22
C GLY A 190 -15.10 -28.41 23.57
N GLY A 191 -15.95 -29.44 23.57
CA GLY A 191 -16.51 -30.05 24.79
C GLY A 191 -15.45 -30.46 25.83
N LEU A 192 -15.92 -30.75 27.05
CA LEU A 192 -15.29 -31.14 28.36
C LEU A 192 -13.75 -31.26 28.57
N GLY A 193 -12.90 -31.33 27.54
CA GLY A 193 -11.43 -31.31 27.60
C GLY A 193 -10.78 -29.94 27.35
N GLY A 194 -11.53 -28.89 26.99
CA GLY A 194 -11.02 -27.51 26.97
C GLY A 194 -10.09 -27.15 25.82
N GLU A 195 -10.02 -27.95 24.75
CA GLU A 195 -9.30 -27.56 23.53
C GLU A 195 -10.14 -26.57 22.72
N TYR A 196 -9.55 -25.41 22.41
CA TYR A 196 -10.12 -24.47 21.45
C TYR A 196 -10.01 -25.07 20.06
N VAL A 197 -11.15 -25.41 19.46
CA VAL A 197 -11.19 -25.78 18.05
C VAL A 197 -11.36 -24.49 17.25
N GLU A 198 -10.39 -24.16 16.42
CA GLU A 198 -10.57 -23.08 15.45
C GLU A 198 -11.71 -23.47 14.51
N ASN A 199 -12.80 -22.71 14.54
CA ASN A 199 -13.86 -22.88 13.56
C ASN A 199 -13.32 -22.41 12.19
N THR A 200 -13.31 -23.34 11.24
CA THR A 200 -12.93 -23.10 9.84
C THR A 200 -14.09 -22.55 9.01
N ASP A 201 -15.29 -22.47 9.58
CA ASP A 201 -16.46 -21.92 8.92
C ASP A 201 -16.36 -20.39 8.79
N LEU A 202 -16.29 -19.91 7.55
CA LEU A 202 -16.27 -18.48 7.22
C LEU A 202 -17.53 -17.75 7.68
N SER A 203 -18.65 -18.46 7.91
CA SER A 203 -19.89 -17.87 8.45
C SER A 203 -19.71 -17.27 9.86
N THR A 204 -18.62 -17.64 10.55
CA THR A 204 -18.27 -17.16 11.89
C THR A 204 -17.30 -15.98 11.89
N VAL A 205 -16.91 -15.50 10.71
CA VAL A 205 -16.01 -14.34 10.55
C VAL A 205 -16.84 -13.08 10.35
N LYS A 206 -16.60 -12.07 11.17
CA LYS A 206 -17.26 -10.75 11.08
C LYS A 206 -16.22 -9.67 10.85
N ILE A 207 -16.47 -8.76 9.91
CA ILE A 207 -15.65 -7.55 9.73
C ILE A 207 -15.93 -6.57 10.88
N THR A 208 -14.89 -6.04 11.52
CA THR A 208 -15.04 -5.03 12.59
C THR A 208 -15.41 -3.66 12.03
N ASP A 209 -15.76 -2.71 12.89
CA ASP A 209 -15.92 -1.31 12.49
C ASP A 209 -14.64 -0.73 11.88
N LEU A 210 -13.47 -1.10 12.42
CA LEU A 210 -12.18 -0.68 11.86
C LEU A 210 -11.94 -1.30 10.47
N GLY A 211 -12.24 -2.58 10.30
CA GLY A 211 -12.15 -3.26 9.01
C GLY A 211 -13.08 -2.64 7.97
N ASN A 212 -14.32 -2.34 8.34
CA ASN A 212 -15.29 -1.67 7.46
C ASN A 212 -14.81 -0.27 7.06
N LYS A 213 -14.33 0.53 8.02
CA LYS A 213 -13.78 1.86 7.73
C LYS A 213 -12.53 1.80 6.86
N LEU A 214 -11.67 0.80 7.05
CA LEU A 214 -10.52 0.59 6.19
C LEU A 214 -10.97 0.26 4.76
N LEU A 215 -11.97 -0.62 4.58
CA LEU A 215 -12.54 -0.96 3.28
C LEU A 215 -13.18 0.28 2.60
N ASP A 216 -13.96 1.06 3.35
CA ASP A 216 -14.51 2.33 2.87
C ASP A 216 -13.39 3.28 2.44
N PHE A 217 -12.31 3.36 3.22
CA PHE A 217 -11.14 4.18 2.93
C PHE A 217 -10.45 3.78 1.61
N ILE A 218 -10.44 2.49 1.27
CA ILE A 218 -9.92 1.98 -0.02
C ILE A 218 -11.00 1.72 -1.08
N SER A 219 -12.20 2.29 -0.94
CA SER A 219 -13.32 2.23 -1.90
C SER A 219 -13.93 0.84 -2.17
N TYR A 220 -14.00 -0.03 -1.16
CA TYR A 220 -14.72 -1.31 -1.25
C TYR A 220 -15.98 -1.31 -0.42
#